data_AF-A0A6G5QN00-F1
#
_entry.id   AF-A0A6G5QN00-F1
#
_cell.length_a   1.000
_cell.length_b   1.000
_cell.length_c   1.000
_cell.angle_alpha   90.00
_cell.angle_beta   90.00
_cell.angle_gamma   90.00
#
_symmetry.space_group_name_H-M   'P 1'
#
loop_
_entity.id
_entity.type
_entity.pdbx_description
1 polymer ?
#
loop_
_entity_poly.entity_id
_entity_poly.type
_entity_poly.pdbx_seq_one_letter_code
_entity_poly.pdbx_strand_id
1 'polypeptide(L)' 'MRYFLILCLAAFFATGADKFDCSKKYCKEMKSCKEAYYYLRTCGRGDFDRDGDGVPCENVCGKGKK' A
#
# COMPACT_ATOMS: atom_id res chain seq x y z
N MET A 1 32.28 -26.84 -14.09
CA MET A 1 31.29 -26.12 -14.94
C MET A 1 29.85 -26.33 -14.46
N ARG A 2 29.53 -26.11 -13.17
CA ARG A 2 28.15 -26.25 -12.66
C ARG A 2 27.74 -25.24 -11.57
N TYR A 3 28.66 -24.36 -11.17
CA TYR A 3 28.43 -23.30 -10.17
C TYR A 3 28.22 -21.91 -10.79
N PHE A 4 28.56 -21.72 -12.07
CA PHE A 4 28.43 -20.43 -12.77
C PHE A 4 26.98 -20.09 -13.16
N LEU A 5 26.09 -21.09 -13.27
CA LEU A 5 24.66 -20.88 -13.58
C LEU A 5 23.80 -20.52 -12.36
N ILE A 6 24.32 -20.70 -11.14
CA ILE A 6 23.55 -20.52 -9.91
C ILE A 6 23.72 -19.10 -9.32
N LEU A 7 24.76 -18.36 -9.73
CA LEU A 7 25.10 -17.03 -9.21
C LEU A 7 24.30 -15.86 -9.84
N CYS A 8 23.68 -16.02 -11.00
CA CYS A 8 22.90 -14.95 -11.66
C CYS A 8 21.41 -14.90 -11.28
N LEU A 9 20.87 -15.94 -10.61
CA LEU A 9 19.43 -16.06 -10.36
C LEU A 9 18.95 -15.34 -9.07
N ALA A 10 19.87 -14.85 -8.22
CA ALA A 10 19.53 -14.32 -6.90
C ALA A 10 19.46 -12.78 -6.79
N ALA A 11 19.76 -12.03 -7.85
CA ALA A 11 19.91 -10.57 -7.77
C ALA A 11 18.70 -9.75 -8.21
N PHE A 12 17.59 -10.37 -8.64
CA PHE A 12 16.50 -9.67 -9.34
C PHE A 12 15.14 -9.62 -8.62
N PHE A 13 15.10 -9.91 -7.32
CA PHE A 13 13.88 -9.64 -6.55
C PHE A 13 13.96 -8.24 -5.94
N ALA A 14 13.81 -7.22 -6.80
CA ALA A 14 13.58 -5.85 -6.35
C ALA A 14 12.22 -5.78 -5.66
N THR A 15 12.23 -5.77 -4.33
CA THR A 15 11.01 -5.59 -3.54
C THR A 15 10.63 -4.12 -3.59
N GLY A 16 9.58 -3.80 -4.36
CA GLY A 16 9.03 -2.44 -4.42
C GLY A 16 8.37 -2.09 -3.09
N ALA A 17 9.08 -1.41 -2.21
CA ALA A 17 8.48 -0.76 -1.05
C ALA A 17 7.82 0.55 -1.51
N ASP A 18 6.49 0.56 -1.59
CA ASP A 18 5.74 1.79 -1.84
C ASP A 18 6.01 2.81 -0.74
N LYS A 19 6.59 3.95 -1.12
CA LYS A 19 6.73 5.11 -0.24
C LYS A 19 5.45 5.92 -0.31
N PHE A 20 4.73 5.97 0.81
CA PHE A 20 3.55 6.80 0.96
C PHE A 20 3.94 8.11 1.65
N ASP A 21 3.59 9.23 1.05
CA ASP A 21 3.63 10.57 1.66
C ASP A 21 2.22 10.91 2.19
N CYS A 22 2.03 11.96 3.00
CA CYS A 22 0.75 12.34 3.61
C CYS A 22 -0.01 13.47 2.88
N SER A 23 0.32 13.78 1.62
CA SER A 23 -0.23 14.96 0.92
C SER A 23 -1.61 14.77 0.30
N LYS A 24 -2.06 13.53 0.08
CA LYS A 24 -3.36 13.26 -0.56
C LYS A 24 -4.51 13.65 0.36
N LYS A 25 -5.54 14.26 -0.22
CA LYS A 25 -6.67 14.81 0.52
C LYS A 25 -7.93 13.95 0.40
N TYR A 26 -8.06 13.14 -0.63
CA TYR A 26 -9.30 12.41 -0.92
C TYR A 26 -9.04 10.92 -1.17
N CYS A 27 -10.01 10.08 -0.76
CA CYS A 27 -9.95 8.63 -0.97
C CYS A 27 -9.83 8.21 -2.44
N LYS A 28 -10.35 9.02 -3.38
CA LYS A 28 -10.20 8.77 -4.82
C LYS A 28 -8.76 8.87 -5.32
N GLU A 29 -7.86 9.47 -4.54
CA GLU A 29 -6.44 9.59 -4.87
C GLU A 29 -5.63 8.39 -4.37
N MET A 30 -6.20 7.57 -3.47
CA MET A 30 -5.55 6.37 -2.96
C MET A 30 -5.42 5.34 -4.08
N LYS A 31 -4.23 4.76 -4.22
CA LYS A 31 -3.95 3.75 -5.25
C LYS A 31 -4.09 2.32 -4.73
N SER A 32 -4.08 2.14 -3.42
CA SER A 32 -4.16 0.84 -2.78
C SER A 32 -4.77 0.97 -1.39
N CYS A 33 -5.41 -0.10 -0.93
CA CYS A 33 -5.85 -0.19 0.45
C CYS A 33 -4.69 -0.04 1.46
N LYS A 34 -3.50 -0.56 1.12
CA LYS A 34 -2.29 -0.41 1.96
C LYS A 34 -1.92 1.07 2.16
N GLU A 35 -2.04 1.88 1.12
CA GLU A 35 -1.81 3.32 1.19
C GLU A 35 -2.86 4.01 2.06
N ALA A 36 -4.14 3.68 1.88
CA ALA A 36 -5.23 4.25 2.69
C ALA A 36 -5.02 3.99 4.19
N TYR A 37 -4.61 2.77 4.56
CA TYR A 37 -4.24 2.44 5.94
C TYR A 37 -3.04 3.23 6.47
N TYR A 38 -2.03 3.47 5.62
CA TYR A 38 -0.92 4.33 6.00
C TYR A 38 -1.39 5.75 6.31
N TYR A 39 -2.32 6.29 5.51
CA TYR A 39 -2.89 7.61 5.76
C TYR A 39 -3.72 7.67 7.05
N LEU A 40 -4.53 6.66 7.32
CA LEU A 40 -5.32 6.59 8.55
C LEU A 40 -4.41 6.51 9.78
N ARG A 41 -3.41 5.62 9.77
CA ARG A 41 -2.60 5.28 10.95
C ARG A 41 -1.39 6.18 11.15
N THR A 42 -0.69 6.52 10.07
CA THR A 42 0.57 7.29 10.13
C THR A 42 0.33 8.78 9.96
N CYS A 43 -0.56 9.17 9.04
CA CYS A 43 -0.85 10.58 8.76
C CYS A 43 -2.00 11.15 9.61
N GLY A 44 -2.68 10.32 10.40
CA GLY A 44 -3.80 10.74 11.26
C GLY A 44 -5.05 11.20 10.48
N ARG A 45 -5.24 10.71 9.24
CA ARG A 45 -6.40 11.06 8.41
C ARG A 45 -7.63 10.26 8.81
N GLY A 46 -8.20 10.59 9.98
CA GLY A 46 -9.44 10.01 10.48
C GLY A 46 -10.62 10.16 9.50
N ASP A 47 -10.67 11.27 8.74
CA ASP A 47 -11.73 11.52 7.74
C ASP A 47 -11.81 10.47 6.61
N PHE A 48 -10.83 9.59 6.50
CA PHE A 48 -10.80 8.50 5.52
C PHE A 48 -11.62 7.30 5.98
N ASP A 49 -11.81 7.13 7.28
CA ASP A 49 -12.68 6.13 7.91
C ASP A 49 -13.93 6.86 8.45
N ARG A 50 -14.89 7.11 7.56
CA ARG A 50 -16.02 8.01 7.85
C ARG A 50 -17.07 7.36 8.75
N ASP A 51 -17.23 6.04 8.63
CA ASP A 51 -18.17 5.26 9.43
C ASP A 51 -17.54 4.71 10.72
N GLY A 52 -16.21 4.74 10.82
CA GLY A 52 -15.48 4.45 12.07
C GLY A 52 -15.33 2.96 12.35
N ASP A 53 -15.42 2.11 11.33
CA ASP A 53 -15.23 0.66 11.45
C ASP A 53 -13.74 0.25 11.42
N GLY A 54 -12.84 1.21 11.22
CA GLY A 54 -11.40 1.02 11.11
C GLY A 54 -10.91 0.77 9.68
N VAL A 55 -11.80 0.79 8.67
CA VAL A 55 -11.48 0.55 7.25
C VAL A 55 -11.49 1.88 6.48
N PRO A 56 -10.30 2.47 6.21
CA PRO A 56 -10.25 3.73 5.49
C PRO A 56 -10.55 3.55 4.01
N CYS A 57 -11.21 4.53 3.41
CA CYS A 57 -11.42 4.66 1.98
C CYS A 57 -11.97 3.37 1.35
N GLU A 58 -13.20 3.00 1.68
CA GLU A 58 -13.89 1.79 1.18
C GLU A 58 -13.87 1.60 -0.35
N ASN A 59 -13.69 2.67 -1.14
CA ASN A 59 -13.51 2.55 -2.58
C ASN A 59 -12.27 1.71 -2.98
N VAL A 60 -11.21 1.74 -2.16
CA VAL A 60 -9.98 0.94 -2.35
C VAL A 60 -9.83 -0.20 -1.35
N CYS A 61 -10.51 -0.15 -0.20
CA CYS A 61 -10.44 -1.18 0.85
C CYS A 61 -11.69 -2.05 1.01
N GLY A 62 -12.80 -1.70 0.32
CA GLY A 62 -14.08 -2.37 0.46
C GLY A 62 -14.06 -3.83 -0.01
N LYS A 63 -15.12 -4.57 0.35
CA LYS A 63 -15.25 -6.01 0.07
C LYS A 63 -15.06 -6.31 -1.43
N GLY A 64 -13.89 -6.82 -1.80
CA GLY A 64 -13.53 -7.19 -3.17
C GLY A 64 -12.34 -6.46 -3.78
N LYS A 65 -11.76 -5.47 -3.08
CA LYS A 65 -10.56 -4.72 -3.50
C LYS A 65 -9.36 -5.22 -2.69
N LYS A 66 -8.73 -6.32 -3.13
CA LYS A 66 -7.46 -6.83 -2.59
C LYS A 66 -6.32 -6.47 -3.51
#